data_AF-A0A8T3VF82-F1
#
_entry.id   AF-A0A8T3VF82-F1
#
_cell.length_a   1.000
_cell.length_b   1.000
_cell.length_c   1.000
_cell.angle_alpha   90.00
_cell.angle_beta   90.00
_cell.angle_gamma   90.00
#
_symmetry.space_group_name_H-M   'P 1'
#
loop_
_entity.id
_entity.type
_entity.pdbx_description
1 polymer ?
#
loop_
_entity_poly.entity_id
_entity_poly.type
_entity_poly.pdbx_seq_one_letter_code
_entity_poly.pdbx_strand_id
1 'polypeptide(L)'
;MVQYCRKCGKELADDSEFCDGCGFKLNENPNAKQVVKHSEDNKNEFVTKLPLILAVVGIVVSIAEGLGTPMLMGWDNILTAMAIGIVGGIIGIVLMEKLDEPLIAAVEFIATGALVFMFIGRFGEISTILFIIAAILTLYFKGYYAHNKKLWLIPILTVVLIFVMIIAGGAFYQMNAVNSIEVGNITENIGDGGYGYFNGSVTGDIFVGTNFDYLEVTVNYYDNQDKIIYSGIAWNDLNPESGKTYHFDGMYFDQKQPAKAEVKVVDSAKSTTPLYTENITISPVSGV
;
A
#
# COMPACT_ATOMS: atom_id res chain seq x y z
N MET A 1 -68.97 -28.61 -42.98
CA MET A 1 -69.76 -27.83 -42.00
C MET A 1 -69.26 -26.41 -42.12
N VAL A 2 -70.13 -25.44 -42.40
CA VAL A 2 -69.71 -24.06 -42.63
C VAL A 2 -69.16 -23.46 -41.33
N GLN A 3 -67.94 -22.91 -41.35
CA GLN A 3 -67.32 -22.25 -40.21
C GLN A 3 -67.43 -20.73 -40.33
N TYR A 4 -67.57 -20.05 -39.19
CA TYR A 4 -67.63 -18.58 -39.14
C TYR A 4 -66.51 -18.04 -38.25
N CYS A 5 -65.98 -16.87 -38.62
CA CYS A 5 -64.95 -16.18 -37.87
C CYS A 5 -65.45 -15.77 -36.49
N ARG A 6 -64.74 -16.19 -35.44
CA ARG A 6 -65.09 -15.87 -34.04
C ARG A 6 -64.97 -14.38 -33.68
N LYS A 7 -64.30 -13.58 -34.51
CA LYS A 7 -64.06 -12.16 -34.25
C LYS A 7 -65.02 -11.24 -35.00
N CYS A 8 -65.34 -11.53 -36.27
CA CYS A 8 -66.18 -10.66 -37.10
C CYS A 8 -67.44 -11.33 -37.68
N GLY A 9 -67.64 -12.64 -37.45
CA GLY A 9 -68.83 -13.37 -37.91
C GLY A 9 -68.86 -13.72 -39.40
N LYS A 10 -67.81 -13.41 -40.17
CA LYS A 10 -67.74 -13.73 -41.60
C LYS A 10 -67.55 -15.23 -41.83
N GLU A 11 -68.21 -15.78 -42.83
CA GLU A 11 -68.06 -17.17 -43.27
C GLU A 11 -66.62 -17.44 -43.73
N LEU A 12 -66.07 -18.59 -43.34
CA LEU A 12 -64.68 -18.99 -43.58
C LEU A 12 -64.63 -20.14 -44.59
N ALA A 13 -63.64 -20.10 -45.47
CA ALA A 13 -63.29 -21.25 -46.30
C ALA A 13 -62.76 -22.40 -45.42
N ASP A 14 -63.04 -23.64 -45.84
CA ASP A 14 -62.81 -24.87 -45.06
C ASP A 14 -61.34 -25.08 -44.61
N ASP A 15 -60.38 -24.38 -45.21
CA ASP A 15 -58.93 -24.47 -44.97
C ASP A 15 -58.23 -23.13 -44.68
N SER A 16 -58.99 -22.06 -44.40
CA SER A 16 -58.40 -20.73 -44.17
C SER A 16 -57.62 -20.62 -42.86
N GLU A 17 -56.32 -20.25 -42.93
CA GLU A 17 -55.50 -19.99 -41.73
C GLU A 17 -55.81 -18.63 -41.06
N PHE A 18 -56.35 -17.71 -41.85
CA PHE A 18 -56.67 -16.34 -41.44
C PHE A 18 -58.04 -15.92 -42.00
N CYS A 19 -58.76 -15.11 -41.23
CA CYS A 19 -60.00 -14.49 -41.70
C CYS A 19 -59.69 -13.39 -42.72
N ASP A 20 -60.19 -13.54 -43.94
CA ASP A 20 -60.06 -12.59 -45.04
C ASP A 20 -60.79 -11.25 -44.82
N GLY A 21 -61.77 -11.20 -43.92
CA GLY A 21 -62.52 -9.99 -43.58
C GLY A 21 -61.84 -9.10 -42.53
N CYS A 22 -61.18 -9.69 -41.53
CA CYS A 22 -60.62 -8.93 -40.39
C CYS A 22 -59.17 -9.26 -40.03
N GLY A 23 -58.53 -10.19 -40.74
CA GLY A 23 -57.13 -10.60 -40.53
C GLY A 23 -56.90 -11.50 -39.30
N PHE A 24 -57.95 -11.99 -38.63
CA PHE A 24 -57.81 -12.82 -37.43
C PHE A 24 -57.28 -14.22 -37.76
N LYS A 25 -56.19 -14.65 -37.09
CA LYS A 25 -55.58 -15.99 -37.26
C LYS A 25 -56.41 -17.06 -36.55
N LEU A 26 -56.82 -18.10 -37.27
CA LEU A 26 -57.81 -19.08 -36.79
C LEU A 26 -57.18 -20.25 -36.01
N ASN A 27 -55.87 -20.47 -36.19
CA ASN A 27 -55.10 -21.56 -35.56
C ASN A 27 -54.19 -21.08 -34.41
N GLU A 28 -54.67 -20.19 -33.54
CA GLU A 28 -54.00 -19.98 -32.24
C GLU A 28 -54.59 -20.95 -31.22
N ASN A 29 -53.91 -22.09 -31.03
CA ASN A 29 -54.19 -22.99 -29.92
C ASN A 29 -53.86 -22.25 -28.59
N PRO A 30 -54.83 -22.00 -27.69
CA PRO A 30 -54.62 -21.20 -26.48
C PRO A 30 -53.59 -21.78 -25.52
N ASN A 31 -53.21 -23.06 -25.70
CA ASN A 31 -52.24 -23.77 -24.85
C ASN A 31 -50.83 -23.88 -25.46
N ALA A 32 -50.52 -23.21 -26.58
CA ALA A 32 -49.20 -23.23 -27.21
C ALA A 32 -48.27 -22.05 -26.80
N LYS A 33 -48.58 -21.34 -25.70
CA LYS A 33 -47.70 -20.34 -25.09
C LYS A 33 -47.39 -20.66 -23.61
N GLN A 34 -46.90 -21.87 -23.36
CA GLN A 34 -46.07 -22.14 -22.18
C GLN A 34 -44.89 -23.06 -22.56
N VAL A 35 -44.12 -22.65 -23.56
CA VAL A 35 -42.73 -23.12 -23.68
C VAL A 35 -41.87 -22.12 -22.93
N VAL A 36 -41.61 -22.45 -21.67
CA VAL A 36 -40.42 -22.10 -20.87
C VAL A 36 -39.82 -20.70 -21.11
N LYS A 37 -40.27 -19.71 -20.33
CA LYS A 37 -39.50 -18.49 -19.99
C LYS A 37 -39.07 -18.51 -18.52
N HIS A 38 -38.52 -19.63 -18.04
CA HIS A 38 -38.10 -19.77 -16.64
C HIS A 38 -36.60 -20.12 -16.45
N SER A 39 -35.74 -19.83 -17.43
CA SER A 39 -34.28 -20.04 -17.24
C SER A 39 -33.34 -18.95 -17.79
N GLU A 40 -33.85 -17.88 -18.41
CA GLU A 40 -33.00 -16.76 -18.87
C GLU A 40 -32.89 -15.60 -17.86
N ASP A 41 -33.89 -15.42 -16.99
CA ASP A 41 -33.94 -14.25 -16.08
C ASP A 41 -32.86 -14.33 -14.98
N ASN A 42 -32.61 -15.53 -14.45
CA ASN A 42 -31.63 -15.74 -13.37
C ASN A 42 -30.16 -15.58 -13.83
N LYS A 43 -29.85 -15.78 -15.11
CA LYS A 43 -28.48 -15.59 -15.63
C LYS A 43 -28.12 -14.11 -15.80
N ASN A 44 -29.11 -13.26 -16.08
CA ASN A 44 -28.90 -11.82 -16.24
C ASN A 44 -28.67 -11.12 -14.89
N GLU A 45 -29.31 -11.58 -13.81
CA GLU A 45 -29.10 -10.99 -12.47
C GLU A 45 -27.68 -11.23 -11.94
N PHE A 46 -27.11 -12.43 -12.15
CA PHE A 46 -25.74 -12.71 -11.73
C PHE A 46 -24.71 -11.88 -12.52
N VAL A 47 -24.88 -11.80 -13.84
CA VAL A 47 -23.95 -11.09 -14.73
C VAL A 47 -23.94 -9.59 -14.46
N THR A 48 -25.10 -9.00 -14.15
CA THR A 48 -25.20 -7.57 -13.80
C THR A 48 -24.59 -7.24 -12.43
N LYS A 49 -24.51 -8.21 -11.51
CA LYS A 49 -23.83 -8.07 -10.20
C LYS A 49 -22.33 -8.38 -10.26
N LEU A 50 -21.80 -8.79 -11.41
CA LEU A 50 -20.39 -9.17 -11.56
C LEU A 50 -19.40 -8.05 -11.18
N PRO A 51 -19.61 -6.75 -11.52
CA PRO A 51 -18.71 -5.67 -11.08
C PRO A 51 -18.59 -5.60 -9.55
N LEU A 52 -19.72 -5.72 -8.85
CA LEU A 52 -19.76 -5.71 -7.39
C LEU A 52 -19.03 -6.92 -6.78
N ILE A 53 -19.29 -8.11 -7.33
CA ILE A 53 -18.61 -9.34 -6.88
C ILE A 53 -17.10 -9.19 -7.04
N LEU A 54 -16.64 -8.73 -8.21
CA LEU A 54 -15.21 -8.54 -8.45
C LEU A 54 -14.58 -7.47 -7.57
N ALA A 55 -15.28 -6.37 -7.29
CA ALA A 55 -14.79 -5.36 -6.36
C ALA A 55 -14.63 -5.94 -4.94
N VAL A 56 -15.61 -6.71 -4.47
CA VAL A 56 -15.52 -7.39 -3.16
C VAL A 56 -14.40 -8.42 -3.13
N VAL A 57 -14.26 -9.24 -4.17
CA VAL A 57 -13.15 -10.20 -4.28
C VAL A 57 -11.81 -9.46 -4.35
N GLY A 58 -11.72 -8.34 -5.06
CA GLY A 58 -10.54 -7.48 -5.11
C GLY A 58 -10.12 -6.97 -3.73
N ILE A 59 -11.08 -6.54 -2.90
CA ILE A 59 -10.81 -6.15 -1.50
C ILE A 59 -10.26 -7.35 -0.71
N VAL A 60 -10.91 -8.51 -0.77
CA VAL A 60 -10.47 -9.71 -0.03
C VAL A 60 -9.08 -10.16 -0.47
N VAL A 61 -8.81 -10.15 -1.77
CA VAL A 61 -7.49 -10.48 -2.33
C VAL A 61 -6.45 -9.47 -1.90
N SER A 62 -6.76 -8.17 -1.87
CA SER A 62 -5.81 -7.14 -1.40
C SER A 62 -5.39 -7.37 0.06
N ILE A 63 -6.31 -7.84 0.91
CA ILE A 63 -6.01 -8.21 2.30
C ILE A 63 -5.11 -9.45 2.33
N ALA A 64 -5.45 -10.48 1.56
CA ALA A 64 -4.69 -11.72 1.52
C ALA A 64 -3.26 -11.51 0.99
N GLU A 65 -3.11 -10.73 -0.08
CA GLU A 65 -1.80 -10.35 -0.66
C GLU A 65 -0.98 -9.52 0.33
N GLY A 66 -1.60 -8.57 1.02
CA GLY A 66 -0.94 -7.81 2.08
C GLY A 66 -0.41 -8.71 3.21
N LEU A 67 -1.25 -9.58 3.76
CA LEU A 67 -0.84 -10.47 4.86
C LEU A 67 0.25 -11.49 4.48
N GLY A 68 0.40 -11.81 3.19
CA GLY A 68 1.40 -12.77 2.69
C GLY A 68 2.80 -12.19 2.45
N THR A 69 2.98 -10.87 2.52
CA THR A 69 4.23 -10.16 2.17
C THR A 69 5.08 -9.55 3.31
N PRO A 70 4.75 -9.64 4.62
CA PRO A 70 5.51 -8.96 5.70
C PRO A 70 7.01 -9.19 5.69
N MET A 71 7.44 -10.40 5.35
CA MET A 71 8.85 -10.78 5.38
C MET A 71 9.69 -10.09 4.28
N LEU A 72 9.07 -9.42 3.30
CA LEU A 72 9.76 -8.89 2.11
C LEU A 72 9.72 -7.37 1.99
N MET A 73 8.67 -6.69 2.45
CA MET A 73 8.44 -5.26 2.16
C MET A 73 8.26 -4.37 3.40
N GLY A 74 8.38 -4.95 4.60
CA GLY A 74 8.10 -4.28 5.87
C GLY A 74 6.60 -4.10 6.11
N TRP A 75 6.20 -4.00 7.38
CA TRP A 75 4.78 -3.90 7.76
C TRP A 75 4.12 -2.60 7.30
N ASP A 76 4.88 -1.50 7.19
CA ASP A 76 4.32 -0.18 6.87
C ASP A 76 3.71 -0.11 5.46
N ASN A 77 4.45 -0.58 4.45
CA ASN A 77 3.98 -0.61 3.06
C ASN A 77 2.77 -1.53 2.90
N ILE A 78 2.74 -2.62 3.67
CA ILE A 78 1.70 -3.64 3.63
C ILE A 78 0.40 -3.15 4.24
N LEU A 79 0.47 -2.59 5.45
CA LEU A 79 -0.69 -2.03 6.13
C LEU A 79 -1.29 -0.89 5.29
N THR A 80 -0.42 -0.08 4.66
CA THR A 80 -0.85 0.99 3.75
C THR A 80 -1.55 0.44 2.51
N ALA A 81 -0.98 -0.56 1.84
CA ALA A 81 -1.59 -1.18 0.66
C ALA A 81 -2.93 -1.86 0.98
N MET A 82 -3.02 -2.56 2.12
CA MET A 82 -4.27 -3.15 2.60
C MET A 82 -5.33 -2.09 2.87
N ALA A 83 -4.96 -1.00 3.55
CA ALA A 83 -5.87 0.11 3.82
C ALA A 83 -6.38 0.73 2.52
N ILE A 84 -5.51 0.93 1.52
CA ILE A 84 -5.90 1.44 0.20
C ILE A 84 -6.89 0.49 -0.48
N GLY A 85 -6.57 -0.81 -0.54
CA GLY A 85 -7.44 -1.81 -1.17
C GLY A 85 -8.83 -1.86 -0.53
N ILE A 86 -8.91 -1.82 0.80
CA ILE A 86 -10.17 -1.81 1.55
C ILE A 86 -10.93 -0.51 1.33
N VAL A 87 -10.31 0.62 1.63
CA VAL A 87 -10.99 1.93 1.64
C VAL A 87 -11.37 2.33 0.22
N GLY A 88 -10.42 2.28 -0.72
CA GLY A 88 -10.65 2.61 -2.13
C GLY A 88 -11.67 1.66 -2.78
N GLY A 89 -11.60 0.36 -2.48
CA GLY A 89 -12.58 -0.62 -2.94
C GLY A 89 -14.00 -0.32 -2.41
N ILE A 90 -14.15 0.00 -1.12
CA ILE A 90 -15.45 0.36 -0.53
C ILE A 90 -15.97 1.67 -1.13
N ILE A 91 -15.12 2.69 -1.28
CA ILE A 91 -15.50 3.97 -1.90
C ILE A 91 -15.99 3.74 -3.33
N GLY A 92 -15.26 2.95 -4.13
CA GLY A 92 -15.68 2.57 -5.48
C GLY A 92 -17.04 1.88 -5.49
N ILE A 93 -17.28 0.93 -4.58
CA ILE A 93 -18.59 0.28 -4.42
C ILE A 93 -19.70 1.28 -4.06
N VAL A 94 -19.43 2.22 -3.15
CA VAL A 94 -20.41 3.25 -2.76
C VAL A 94 -20.73 4.17 -3.93
N LEU A 95 -19.71 4.62 -4.68
CA LEU A 95 -19.89 5.43 -5.89
C LEU A 95 -20.74 4.69 -6.93
N MET A 96 -20.49 3.38 -7.09
CA MET A 96 -21.17 2.52 -8.07
C MET A 96 -22.61 2.15 -7.68
N GLU A 97 -22.88 1.79 -6.42
CA GLU A 97 -24.16 1.21 -5.98
C GLU A 97 -25.07 2.20 -5.26
N LYS A 98 -24.50 3.16 -4.53
CA LYS A 98 -25.27 4.10 -3.71
C LYS A 98 -25.44 5.46 -4.37
N LEU A 99 -24.42 5.91 -5.08
CA LEU A 99 -24.41 7.24 -5.71
C LEU A 99 -24.73 7.20 -7.20
N ASP A 100 -24.74 6.01 -7.82
CA ASP A 100 -25.01 5.82 -9.26
C ASP A 100 -24.08 6.67 -10.15
N GLU A 101 -22.78 6.63 -9.83
CA GLU A 101 -21.71 7.36 -10.51
C GLU A 101 -20.69 6.39 -11.12
N PRO A 102 -21.06 5.64 -12.17
CA PRO A 102 -20.26 4.52 -12.67
C PRO A 102 -18.91 4.95 -13.25
N LEU A 103 -18.83 6.12 -13.89
CA LEU A 103 -17.54 6.63 -14.40
C LEU A 103 -16.57 6.97 -13.27
N ILE A 104 -17.06 7.63 -12.21
CA ILE A 104 -16.22 8.02 -11.07
C ILE A 104 -15.81 6.78 -10.28
N ALA A 105 -16.72 5.82 -10.08
CA ALA A 105 -16.41 4.53 -9.47
C ALA A 105 -15.33 3.76 -10.24
N ALA A 106 -15.42 3.71 -11.57
CA ALA A 106 -14.42 3.04 -12.39
C ALA A 106 -13.03 3.69 -12.27
N VAL A 107 -12.98 5.04 -12.25
CA VAL A 107 -11.73 5.78 -12.01
C VAL A 107 -11.18 5.48 -10.61
N GLU A 108 -12.04 5.42 -9.59
CA GLU A 108 -11.65 5.06 -8.22
C GLU A 108 -11.05 3.65 -8.14
N PHE A 109 -11.68 2.66 -8.80
CA PHE A 109 -11.14 1.30 -8.84
C PHE A 109 -9.78 1.23 -9.54
N ILE A 110 -9.61 1.92 -10.67
CA ILE A 110 -8.32 1.99 -11.37
C ILE A 110 -7.27 2.65 -10.48
N ALA A 111 -7.60 3.77 -9.83
CA ALA A 111 -6.70 4.45 -8.90
C ALA A 111 -6.32 3.53 -7.73
N THR A 112 -7.29 2.85 -7.13
CA THR A 112 -7.09 1.89 -6.04
C THR A 112 -6.13 0.78 -6.46
N GLY A 113 -6.36 0.14 -7.61
CA GLY A 113 -5.49 -0.91 -8.14
C GLY A 113 -4.07 -0.41 -8.42
N ALA A 114 -3.93 0.74 -9.10
CA ALA A 114 -2.63 1.33 -9.38
C ALA A 114 -1.85 1.66 -8.10
N LEU A 115 -2.53 2.15 -7.06
CA LEU A 115 -1.95 2.45 -5.77
C LEU A 115 -1.52 1.18 -5.03
N VAL A 116 -2.36 0.14 -4.99
CA VAL A 116 -1.97 -1.16 -4.41
C VAL A 116 -0.70 -1.69 -5.10
N PHE A 117 -0.68 -1.70 -6.44
CA PHE A 117 0.50 -2.11 -7.21
C PHE A 117 1.74 -1.26 -6.91
N MET A 118 1.57 0.04 -6.69
CA MET A 118 2.70 0.94 -6.38
C MET A 118 3.39 0.57 -5.05
N PHE A 119 2.64 0.16 -4.03
CA PHE A 119 3.18 -0.13 -2.69
C PHE A 119 3.74 -1.55 -2.54
N ILE A 120 3.04 -2.55 -3.07
CA ILE A 120 3.43 -3.96 -2.92
C ILE A 120 3.92 -4.60 -4.24
N GLY A 121 4.05 -3.81 -5.30
CA GLY A 121 4.63 -4.24 -6.57
C GLY A 121 3.90 -5.46 -7.15
N ARG A 122 4.70 -6.43 -7.60
CA ARG A 122 4.21 -7.70 -8.16
C ARG A 122 3.37 -8.52 -7.18
N PHE A 123 3.45 -8.26 -5.88
CA PHE A 123 2.64 -8.97 -4.90
C PHE A 123 1.20 -8.47 -4.82
N GLY A 124 0.91 -7.28 -5.36
CA GLY A 124 -0.46 -6.73 -5.47
C GLY A 124 -1.06 -6.89 -6.87
N GLU A 125 -0.47 -7.72 -7.72
CA GLU A 125 -0.85 -7.82 -9.13
C GLU A 125 -2.28 -8.36 -9.30
N ILE A 126 -2.71 -9.33 -8.47
CA ILE A 126 -4.03 -9.95 -8.64
C ILE A 126 -5.13 -8.98 -8.20
N SER A 127 -5.00 -8.33 -7.05
CA SER A 127 -5.98 -7.30 -6.63
C SER A 127 -6.05 -6.15 -7.63
N THR A 128 -4.92 -5.72 -8.18
CA THR A 128 -4.87 -4.69 -9.23
C THR A 128 -5.65 -5.10 -10.47
N ILE A 129 -5.44 -6.32 -10.96
CA ILE A 129 -6.18 -6.86 -12.11
C ILE A 129 -7.68 -6.92 -11.79
N LEU A 130 -8.06 -7.38 -10.60
CA LEU A 130 -9.47 -7.46 -10.20
C LEU A 130 -10.15 -6.10 -10.16
N PHE A 131 -9.49 -5.06 -9.63
CA PHE A 131 -10.02 -3.70 -9.64
C PHE A 131 -10.13 -3.12 -11.06
N ILE A 132 -9.16 -3.38 -11.94
CA ILE A 132 -9.24 -2.95 -13.34
C ILE A 132 -10.41 -3.64 -14.05
N ILE A 133 -10.59 -4.95 -13.86
CA ILE A 133 -11.73 -5.67 -14.46
C ILE A 133 -13.05 -5.15 -13.86
N ALA A 134 -13.12 -4.91 -12.55
CA ALA A 134 -14.29 -4.32 -11.91
C ALA A 134 -14.62 -2.95 -12.52
N ALA A 135 -13.62 -2.10 -12.78
CA ALA A 135 -13.79 -0.81 -13.45
C ALA A 135 -14.36 -0.98 -14.87
N ILE A 136 -13.78 -1.87 -15.68
CA ILE A 136 -14.24 -2.13 -17.05
C ILE A 136 -15.68 -2.62 -17.06
N LEU A 137 -16.02 -3.59 -16.19
CA LEU A 137 -17.37 -4.12 -16.12
C LEU A 137 -18.37 -3.10 -15.55
N THR A 138 -17.94 -2.24 -14.63
CA THR A 138 -18.77 -1.13 -14.13
C THR A 138 -19.16 -0.23 -15.30
N LEU A 139 -18.21 0.17 -16.13
CA LEU A 139 -18.47 0.98 -17.31
C LEU A 139 -19.35 0.26 -18.35
N TYR A 140 -19.13 -1.03 -18.56
CA TYR A 140 -19.89 -1.83 -19.52
C TYR A 140 -21.36 -2.00 -19.12
N PHE A 141 -21.63 -2.33 -17.86
CA PHE A 141 -23.00 -2.63 -17.39
C PHE A 141 -23.75 -1.40 -16.89
N LYS A 142 -23.07 -0.42 -16.28
CA LYS A 142 -23.71 0.76 -15.68
C LYS A 142 -23.54 2.04 -16.50
N GLY A 143 -22.57 2.09 -17.42
CA GLY A 143 -22.37 3.19 -18.36
C GLY A 143 -21.21 4.13 -18.00
N TYR A 144 -21.07 5.19 -18.81
CA TYR A 144 -19.91 6.11 -18.79
C TYR A 144 -20.26 7.53 -18.33
N TYR A 145 -21.38 7.70 -17.62
CA TYR A 145 -21.82 9.02 -17.17
C TYR A 145 -21.32 9.33 -15.76
N ALA A 146 -21.25 10.63 -15.47
CA ALA A 146 -21.03 11.18 -14.15
C ALA A 146 -22.03 12.33 -13.94
N HIS A 147 -23.00 12.14 -13.05
CA HIS A 147 -24.07 13.10 -12.79
C HIS A 147 -23.55 14.29 -11.98
N ASN A 148 -22.89 14.00 -10.86
CA ASN A 148 -22.41 15.02 -9.94
C ASN A 148 -20.91 15.28 -10.14
N LYS A 149 -20.62 16.36 -10.88
CA LYS A 149 -19.25 16.81 -11.16
C LYS A 149 -18.39 17.05 -9.91
N LYS A 150 -19.00 17.33 -8.75
CA LYS A 150 -18.25 17.55 -7.49
C LYS A 150 -17.64 16.25 -6.94
N LEU A 151 -18.17 15.08 -7.29
CA LEU A 151 -17.68 13.79 -6.81
C LEU A 151 -16.37 13.36 -7.47
N TRP A 152 -15.94 14.01 -8.56
CA TRP A 152 -14.60 13.85 -9.12
C TRP A 152 -13.48 14.23 -8.15
N LEU A 153 -13.80 15.01 -7.13
CA LEU A 153 -12.88 15.30 -6.05
C LEU A 153 -12.49 14.03 -5.26
N ILE A 154 -13.31 12.98 -5.25
CA ILE A 154 -13.06 11.77 -4.47
C ILE A 154 -11.79 11.03 -4.97
N PRO A 155 -11.67 10.61 -6.24
CA PRO A 155 -10.43 9.97 -6.70
C PRO A 155 -9.18 10.85 -6.55
N ILE A 156 -9.34 12.16 -6.74
CA ILE A 156 -8.25 13.12 -6.55
C ILE A 156 -7.82 13.13 -5.08
N LEU A 157 -8.77 13.19 -4.15
CA LEU A 157 -8.51 13.16 -2.71
C LEU A 157 -7.91 11.82 -2.28
N THR A 158 -8.36 10.69 -2.81
CA THR A 158 -7.78 9.37 -2.52
C THR A 158 -6.28 9.39 -2.80
N VAL A 159 -5.88 9.86 -3.99
CA VAL A 159 -4.45 9.95 -4.36
C VAL A 159 -3.71 10.96 -3.49
N VAL A 160 -4.24 12.17 -3.29
CA VAL A 160 -3.59 13.24 -2.51
C VAL A 160 -3.40 12.83 -1.05
N LEU A 161 -4.42 12.24 -0.43
CA LEU A 161 -4.39 11.85 0.98
C LEU A 161 -3.35 10.77 1.23
N ILE A 162 -3.11 9.88 0.26
CA ILE A 162 -2.03 8.89 0.33
C ILE A 162 -0.65 9.55 0.31
N PHE A 163 -0.39 10.48 -0.62
CA PHE A 163 0.88 11.22 -0.63
C PHE A 163 1.12 11.95 0.70
N VAL A 164 0.08 12.54 1.27
CA VAL A 164 0.15 13.17 2.59
C VAL A 164 0.45 12.15 3.67
N MET A 165 -0.19 10.97 3.66
CA MET A 165 0.09 9.90 4.64
C MET A 165 1.52 9.36 4.53
N ILE A 166 2.10 9.25 3.34
CA ILE A 166 3.50 8.82 3.17
C ILE A 166 4.45 9.85 3.78
N ILE A 167 4.28 11.12 3.41
CA ILE A 167 5.14 12.20 3.89
C ILE A 167 5.02 12.34 5.41
N ALA A 168 3.78 12.32 5.92
CA ALA A 168 3.52 12.39 7.34
C ALA A 168 4.06 11.17 8.07
N GLY A 169 3.82 9.95 7.55
CA GLY A 169 4.29 8.70 8.14
C GLY A 169 5.82 8.65 8.25
N GLY A 170 6.55 9.01 7.20
CA GLY A 170 8.00 9.09 7.23
C GLY A 170 8.53 10.14 8.22
N ALA A 171 7.88 11.32 8.27
CA ALA A 171 8.24 12.35 9.25
C ALA A 171 7.99 11.89 10.70
N PHE A 172 6.84 11.23 10.95
CA PHE A 172 6.50 10.71 12.28
C PHE A 172 7.41 9.55 12.70
N TYR A 173 7.74 8.63 11.79
CA TYR A 173 8.72 7.57 12.04
C TYR A 173 10.04 8.17 12.50
N GLN A 174 10.58 9.14 11.74
CA GLN A 174 11.86 9.76 12.07
C GLN A 174 11.82 10.50 13.41
N MET A 175 10.75 11.25 13.69
CA MET A 175 10.58 11.92 14.98
C MET A 175 10.52 10.93 16.15
N ASN A 176 9.81 9.81 15.98
CA ASN A 176 9.73 8.78 17.02
C ASN A 176 11.05 8.05 17.21
N ALA A 177 11.77 7.74 16.12
CA ALA A 177 13.07 7.10 16.14
C ALA A 177 14.14 7.97 16.81
N VAL A 178 14.17 9.27 16.52
CA VAL A 178 15.10 10.22 17.15
C VAL A 178 14.80 10.35 18.65
N ASN A 179 13.52 10.45 19.03
CA ASN A 179 13.13 10.60 20.43
C ASN A 179 13.23 9.32 21.26
N SER A 180 13.47 8.16 20.63
CA SER A 180 13.54 6.87 21.29
C SER A 180 14.98 6.38 21.54
N ILE A 181 15.99 7.14 21.11
CA ILE A 181 17.39 6.85 21.36
C ILE A 181 17.95 7.86 22.36
N GLU A 182 18.58 7.36 23.42
CA GLU A 182 19.36 8.19 24.34
C GLU A 182 20.79 7.64 24.38
N VAL A 183 21.78 8.49 24.11
CA VAL A 183 23.20 8.14 24.19
C VAL A 183 23.79 8.86 25.39
N GLY A 184 24.56 8.14 26.21
CA GLY A 184 25.12 8.68 27.44
C GLY A 184 26.35 7.92 27.91
N ASN A 185 26.86 8.33 29.09
CA ASN A 185 28.06 7.76 29.72
C ASN A 185 29.28 7.69 28.79
N ILE A 186 29.40 8.67 27.88
CA ILE A 186 30.47 8.67 26.90
C ILE A 186 31.79 8.98 27.59
N THR A 187 32.79 8.13 27.36
CA THR A 187 34.16 8.31 27.82
C THR A 187 35.15 8.10 26.68
N GLU A 188 36.30 8.76 26.76
CA GLU A 188 37.41 8.58 25.84
C GLU A 188 38.69 8.30 26.65
N ASN A 189 39.54 7.42 26.14
CA ASN A 189 40.83 7.10 26.76
C ASN A 189 41.97 7.01 25.75
N ILE A 190 41.93 7.85 24.70
CA ILE A 190 42.90 7.76 23.60
C ILE A 190 44.25 8.32 24.06
N GLY A 191 45.25 7.45 24.02
CA GLY A 191 46.60 7.75 24.49
C GLY A 191 47.69 7.35 23.51
N ASP A 192 48.94 7.66 23.88
CA ASP A 192 50.11 7.12 23.21
C ASP A 192 50.21 5.61 23.51
N GLY A 193 50.00 4.79 22.48
CA GLY A 193 50.10 3.33 22.54
C GLY A 193 51.54 2.82 22.40
N GLY A 194 52.51 3.72 22.25
CA GLY A 194 53.90 3.42 21.99
C GLY A 194 54.17 3.15 20.50
N TYR A 195 55.46 3.10 20.15
CA TYR A 195 55.92 2.84 18.77
C TYR A 195 55.38 3.82 17.71
N GLY A 196 54.98 5.03 18.12
CA GLY A 196 54.43 6.05 17.23
C GLY A 196 52.96 5.82 16.84
N TYR A 197 52.24 4.98 17.59
CA TYR A 197 50.80 4.76 17.42
C TYR A 197 50.03 5.36 18.59
N PHE A 198 48.83 5.85 18.28
CA PHE A 198 47.82 6.19 19.25
C PHE A 198 46.82 5.04 19.34
N ASN A 199 46.43 4.68 20.56
CA ASN A 199 45.48 3.62 20.84
C ASN A 199 44.52 4.04 21.95
N GLY A 200 43.27 3.61 21.84
CA GLY A 200 42.25 3.74 22.86
C GLY A 200 40.89 3.50 22.24
N SER A 201 39.86 3.96 22.92
CA SER A 201 38.49 3.91 22.44
C SER A 201 37.67 5.08 22.91
N VAL A 202 36.61 5.34 22.17
CA VAL A 202 35.44 6.08 22.62
C VAL A 202 34.37 5.07 22.95
N THR A 203 33.97 5.03 24.22
CA THR A 203 32.96 4.11 24.72
C THR A 203 31.77 4.87 25.26
N GLY A 204 30.63 4.20 25.36
CA GLY A 204 29.44 4.78 25.97
C GLY A 204 28.28 3.80 25.92
N ASP A 205 27.12 4.29 26.31
CA ASP A 205 25.90 3.51 26.38
C ASP A 205 24.82 4.12 25.46
N ILE A 206 24.05 3.25 24.83
CA ILE A 206 22.87 3.59 24.02
C ILE A 206 21.63 2.91 24.60
N PHE A 207 20.65 3.71 25.02
CA PHE A 207 19.32 3.25 25.39
C PHE A 207 18.40 3.24 24.17
N VAL A 208 17.63 2.16 24.05
CA VAL A 208 16.73 1.89 22.92
C VAL A 208 15.29 1.85 23.45
N GLY A 209 14.50 2.89 23.19
CA GLY A 209 13.14 3.08 23.69
C GLY A 209 12.02 2.57 22.78
N THR A 210 12.34 2.09 21.58
CA THR A 210 11.39 1.47 20.63
C THR A 210 12.05 0.31 19.90
N ASN A 211 11.26 -0.50 19.21
CA ASN A 211 11.80 -1.57 18.37
C ASN A 211 12.39 -0.97 17.09
N PHE A 212 13.58 -1.42 16.72
CA PHE A 212 14.23 -1.14 15.45
C PHE A 212 14.54 -2.45 14.74
N ASP A 213 14.54 -2.47 13.41
CA ASP A 213 15.00 -3.66 12.67
C ASP A 213 16.55 -3.76 12.72
N TYR A 214 17.21 -2.61 12.79
CA TYR A 214 18.66 -2.48 12.87
C TYR A 214 19.02 -1.20 13.63
N LEU A 215 20.06 -1.26 14.44
CA LEU A 215 20.75 -0.07 14.92
C LEU A 215 22.25 -0.29 14.82
N GLU A 216 22.96 0.80 14.51
CA GLU A 216 24.42 0.84 14.47
C GLU A 216 24.92 2.13 15.09
N VAL A 217 25.93 2.00 15.95
CA VAL A 217 26.77 3.09 16.43
C VAL A 217 28.06 3.07 15.63
N THR A 218 28.32 4.13 14.87
CA THR A 218 29.58 4.36 14.16
C THR A 218 30.38 5.42 14.92
N VAL A 219 31.70 5.24 15.02
CA VAL A 219 32.60 6.29 15.52
C VAL A 219 33.56 6.70 14.41
N ASN A 220 33.50 7.98 14.03
CA ASN A 220 34.41 8.59 13.06
C ASN A 220 35.44 9.44 13.79
N TYR A 221 36.71 9.21 13.51
CA TYR A 221 37.82 9.96 14.08
C TYR A 221 38.36 10.95 13.06
N TYR A 222 38.64 12.16 13.54
CA TYR A 222 39.07 13.29 12.73
C TYR A 222 40.41 13.82 13.21
N ASP A 223 41.22 14.31 12.28
CA ASP A 223 42.37 15.15 12.60
C ASP A 223 41.94 16.61 12.90
N ASN A 224 42.92 17.47 13.16
CA ASN A 224 42.73 18.89 13.44
C ASN A 224 42.26 19.72 12.22
N GLN A 225 42.19 19.12 11.02
CA GLN A 225 41.68 19.75 9.80
C GLN A 225 40.27 19.24 9.45
N ASP A 226 39.58 18.58 10.39
CA ASP A 226 38.29 17.95 10.19
C ASP A 226 38.28 16.89 9.07
N LYS A 227 39.42 16.27 8.78
CA LYS A 227 39.49 15.13 7.87
C LYS A 227 39.32 13.84 8.65
N ILE A 228 38.43 12.97 8.16
CA ILE A 228 38.28 11.61 8.69
C ILE A 228 39.62 10.87 8.48
N ILE A 229 40.21 10.41 9.58
CA ILE A 229 41.43 9.60 9.59
C ILE A 229 41.12 8.13 9.87
N TYR A 230 40.04 7.83 10.61
CA TYR A 230 39.58 6.47 10.86
C TYR A 230 38.06 6.45 11.07
N SER A 231 37.41 5.35 10.70
CA SER A 231 35.97 5.12 10.91
C SER A 231 35.76 3.65 11.26
N GLY A 232 34.93 3.38 12.27
CA GLY A 232 34.62 2.03 12.70
C GLY A 232 33.21 1.88 13.24
N ILE A 233 32.66 0.67 13.15
CA ILE A 233 31.41 0.29 13.81
C ILE A 233 31.77 -0.03 15.27
N ALA A 234 31.22 0.75 16.20
CA ALA A 234 31.43 0.59 17.64
C ALA A 234 30.45 -0.40 18.28
N TRP A 235 29.26 -0.52 17.69
CA TRP A 235 28.25 -1.50 18.06
C TRP A 235 27.20 -1.59 16.97
N ASN A 236 26.63 -2.77 16.75
CA ASN A 236 25.41 -2.93 15.97
C ASN A 236 24.62 -4.14 16.44
N ASP A 237 23.31 -4.12 16.18
CA ASP A 237 22.45 -5.26 16.45
C ASP A 237 21.27 -5.32 15.46
N LEU A 238 20.81 -6.54 15.19
CA LEU A 238 19.63 -6.81 14.40
C LEU A 238 18.47 -7.05 15.36
N ASN A 239 17.44 -6.21 15.30
CA ASN A 239 16.29 -6.25 16.20
C ASN A 239 16.66 -6.03 17.69
N PRO A 240 17.34 -4.92 18.05
CA PRO A 240 17.59 -4.60 19.44
C PRO A 240 16.27 -4.52 20.24
N GLU A 241 16.31 -5.05 21.45
CA GLU A 241 15.16 -5.10 22.34
C GLU A 241 14.81 -3.70 22.85
N SER A 242 13.54 -3.31 22.69
CA SER A 242 13.03 -2.08 23.30
C SER A 242 13.10 -2.12 24.83
N GLY A 243 13.46 -0.99 25.43
CA GLY A 243 13.66 -0.80 26.87
C GLY A 243 15.02 -1.26 27.38
N LYS A 244 15.98 -1.56 26.50
CA LYS A 244 17.34 -1.99 26.87
C LYS A 244 18.39 -0.92 26.62
N THR A 245 19.49 -1.05 27.36
CA THR A 245 20.71 -0.28 27.17
C THR A 245 21.81 -1.21 26.69
N TYR A 246 22.55 -0.77 25.68
CA TYR A 246 23.67 -1.47 25.10
C TYR A 246 24.95 -0.65 25.25
N HIS A 247 26.08 -1.34 25.34
CA HIS A 247 27.39 -0.72 25.41
C HIS A 247 28.04 -0.72 24.02
N PHE A 248 28.63 0.41 23.63
CA PHE A 248 29.41 0.52 22.40
C PHE A 248 30.87 0.83 22.68
N ASP A 249 31.75 0.31 21.83
CA ASP A 249 33.21 0.50 21.92
C ASP A 249 33.77 0.81 20.52
N GLY A 250 34.02 2.09 20.27
CA GLY A 250 34.67 2.54 19.04
C GLY A 250 36.17 2.56 19.23
N MET A 251 36.86 1.46 18.92
CA MET A 251 38.32 1.40 19.01
C MET A 251 39.00 2.34 18.00
N TYR A 252 40.12 2.94 18.42
CA TYR A 252 41.04 3.71 17.57
C TYR A 252 42.44 3.12 17.62
N PHE A 253 43.05 2.91 16.46
CA PHE A 253 44.44 2.48 16.36
C PHE A 253 45.09 2.99 15.06
N ASP A 254 45.88 4.06 15.15
CA ASP A 254 46.57 4.67 13.98
C ASP A 254 47.82 5.46 14.43
N GLN A 255 48.71 5.80 13.49
CA GLN A 255 49.87 6.67 13.69
C GLN A 255 49.49 8.15 13.81
N LYS A 256 48.32 8.54 13.28
CA LYS A 256 47.83 9.90 13.40
C LYS A 256 47.14 10.10 14.74
N GLN A 257 47.35 11.25 15.35
CA GLN A 257 46.60 11.62 16.53
C GLN A 257 45.21 12.16 16.15
N PRO A 258 44.12 11.60 16.67
CA PRO A 258 42.80 12.16 16.47
C PRO A 258 42.62 13.39 17.37
N ALA A 259 42.01 14.44 16.83
CA ALA A 259 41.63 15.64 17.58
C ALA A 259 40.16 15.60 18.03
N LYS A 260 39.34 14.80 17.34
CA LYS A 260 37.90 14.70 17.55
C LYS A 260 37.40 13.31 17.17
N ALA A 261 36.44 12.79 17.94
CA ALA A 261 35.60 11.67 17.54
C ALA A 261 34.16 12.14 17.35
N GLU A 262 33.45 11.54 16.43
CA GLU A 262 32.03 11.74 16.20
C GLU A 262 31.32 10.41 16.38
N VAL A 263 30.44 10.32 17.37
CA VAL A 263 29.56 9.18 17.58
C VAL A 263 28.30 9.42 16.78
N LYS A 264 27.95 8.48 15.89
CA LYS A 264 26.73 8.51 15.08
C LYS A 264 25.91 7.27 15.35
N VAL A 265 24.61 7.44 15.49
CA VAL A 265 23.66 6.32 15.54
C VAL A 265 22.80 6.33 14.29
N VAL A 266 22.68 5.19 13.61
CA VAL A 266 21.86 5.01 12.41
C VAL A 266 20.98 3.77 12.55
N ASP A 267 19.80 3.80 11.94
CA ASP A 267 18.83 2.69 11.90
C ASP A 267 18.92 1.83 10.63
N SER A 268 19.88 2.12 9.77
CA SER A 268 20.20 1.33 8.59
C SER A 268 21.65 1.51 8.21
N ALA A 269 22.32 0.44 7.77
CA ALA A 269 23.69 0.49 7.25
C ALA A 269 23.84 1.40 6.00
N LYS A 270 22.73 1.80 5.39
CA LYS A 270 22.70 2.75 4.26
C LYS A 270 22.12 4.12 4.64
N SER A 271 21.74 4.32 5.91
CA SER A 271 21.14 5.57 6.33
C SER A 271 22.15 6.70 6.17
N THR A 272 21.70 7.80 5.57
CA THR A 272 22.47 9.04 5.46
C THR A 272 22.05 10.08 6.49
N THR A 273 20.98 9.79 7.25
CA THR A 273 20.40 10.68 8.25
C THR A 273 20.52 10.00 9.62
N PRO A 274 21.49 10.40 10.45
CA PRO A 274 21.68 9.79 11.75
C PRO A 274 20.51 10.13 12.70
N LEU A 275 20.16 9.19 13.57
CA LEU A 275 19.23 9.41 14.68
C LEU A 275 19.87 10.25 15.79
N TYR A 276 21.19 10.09 15.97
CA TYR A 276 21.98 10.79 16.96
C TYR A 276 23.35 11.14 16.40
N THR A 277 23.88 12.30 16.78
CA THR A 277 25.27 12.67 16.49
C THR A 277 25.83 13.51 17.62
N GLU A 278 26.99 13.11 18.14
CA GLU A 278 27.74 13.88 19.13
C GLU A 278 29.22 13.93 18.79
N ASN A 279 29.82 15.11 18.95
CA ASN A 279 31.25 15.31 18.77
C ASN A 279 31.94 15.35 20.12
N ILE A 280 32.99 14.54 20.25
CA ILE A 280 33.83 14.42 21.44
C ILE A 280 35.20 14.99 21.08
N THR A 281 35.66 15.95 21.87
CA THR A 281 37.01 16.50 21.71
C THR A 281 37.98 15.52 22.35
N ILE A 282 39.01 15.11 21.60
CA ILE A 282 40.05 14.23 22.13
C ILE A 282 41.20 15.11 22.58
N SER A 283 41.56 14.97 23.86
CA SER A 283 42.64 15.79 24.41
C SER A 283 43.96 15.42 23.74
N PRO A 284 44.78 16.40 23.35
CA PRO A 284 46.10 16.08 22.84
C PRO A 284 46.89 15.38 23.94
N VAL A 285 47.38 14.18 23.65
CA VAL A 285 48.35 13.47 24.47
C VAL A 285 49.53 14.41 24.71
N SER A 286 49.63 14.90 25.94
CA SER A 286 50.65 15.86 26.33
C SER A 286 51.97 15.12 26.39
N GLY A 287 52.80 15.26 25.35
CA GLY A 287 54.14 14.70 25.32
C GLY A 287 55.05 15.37 26.35
N VAL A 288 55.79 14.53 27.07
CA VAL A 288 57.07 14.87 27.71
C VAL A 288 58.07 15.30 26.64
#